data_AF-A0A971KE07-F1
#
_entry.id   AF-A0A971KE07-F1
#
_cell.length_a   1.000
_cell.length_b   1.000
_cell.length_c   1.000
_cell.angle_alpha   90.00
_cell.angle_beta   90.00
_cell.angle_gamma   90.00
#
_symmetry.space_group_name_H-M   'P 1'
#
loop_
_entity.id
_entity.type
_entity.pdbx_description
1 polymer ?
#
loop_
_entity_poly.entity_id
_entity_poly.type
_entity_poly.pdbx_seq_one_letter_code
_entity_poly.pdbx_strand_id
1 'polypeptide(L)' 'SSGALSIIATIKEEWFYASTYMGEAYIGSKCRLKDEQLELEQLNLPYNLFKKIMNTYERLVSII' A
#
# COMPACT_ATOMS: atom_id res chain seq x y z
N SER A 1 -13.80 12.67 8.01
CA SER A 1 -13.73 11.53 7.07
C SER A 1 -12.28 11.13 6.90
N SER A 2 -11.93 9.85 7.01
CA SER A 2 -10.55 9.35 6.83
C SER A 2 -10.03 9.60 5.40
N GLY A 3 -10.90 9.56 4.39
CA GLY A 3 -10.50 9.82 3.00
C GLY A 3 -9.96 11.24 2.75
N ALA A 4 -10.53 12.24 3.42
CA ALA A 4 -10.03 13.62 3.32
C ALA A 4 -8.61 13.76 3.88
N LEU A 5 -8.27 13.00 4.93
CA LEU A 5 -6.93 12.98 5.51
C LEU A 5 -5.91 12.35 4.55
N SER A 6 -6.28 11.26 3.87
CA SER A 6 -5.40 10.63 2.86
C SER A 6 -5.11 11.56 1.68
N ILE A 7 -6.11 12.35 1.25
CA ILE A 7 -5.93 13.36 0.18
C ILE A 7 -4.98 14.45 0.65
N ILE A 8 -5.18 14.99 1.85
CA ILE A 8 -4.30 16.01 2.43
C ILE A 8 -2.86 15.47 2.58
N ALA A 9 -2.71 14.25 3.08
CA ALA A 9 -1.40 13.62 3.22
C ALA A 9 -0.71 13.41 1.86
N THR A 10 -1.47 13.07 0.82
CA THR A 10 -0.95 12.96 -0.56
C THR A 10 -0.39 14.29 -1.06
N ILE A 11 -1.15 15.39 -0.88
CA ILE A 11 -0.74 16.74 -1.31
C ILE A 11 0.51 17.22 -0.54
N LYS A 12 0.64 16.82 0.73
CA LYS A 12 1.77 17.19 1.59
C LYS A 12 2.98 16.29 1.48
N GLU A 13 2.95 15.28 0.61
CA GLU A 13 3.98 14.23 0.56
C GLU A 13 4.25 13.62 1.94
N GLU A 14 3.18 13.35 2.69
CA GLU A 14 3.24 12.69 3.99
C GLU A 14 2.98 11.19 3.81
N TRP A 15 3.40 10.38 4.79
CA TRP A 15 3.08 8.95 4.81
C TRP A 15 1.63 8.71 5.24
N PHE A 16 0.90 7.89 4.50
CA PHE A 16 -0.48 7.50 4.82
C PHE A 16 -0.75 6.04 4.42
N TYR A 17 -1.86 5.49 4.89
CA TYR A 17 -2.33 4.17 4.44
C TYR A 17 -3.35 4.33 3.32
N ALA A 18 -3.13 3.60 2.23
CA ALA A 18 -4.04 3.50 1.10
C ALA A 18 -3.88 2.17 0.38
N SER A 19 -4.78 1.90 -0.58
CA SER A 19 -4.65 0.76 -1.48
C SER A 19 -3.74 1.14 -2.64
N THR A 20 -2.62 0.44 -2.80
CA THR A 20 -1.63 0.71 -3.86
C THR A 20 -1.63 -0.43 -4.87
N TYR A 21 -1.39 -0.09 -6.12
CA TYR A 21 -1.29 -1.08 -7.19
C TYR A 21 0.05 -1.79 -7.12
N MET A 22 0.03 -3.11 -6.93
CA MET A 22 1.22 -3.95 -6.81
C MET A 22 1.24 -5.04 -7.89
N GLY A 23 1.29 -4.64 -9.15
CA GLY A 23 1.47 -5.55 -10.28
C GLY A 23 0.16 -6.05 -10.90
N GLU A 24 -0.68 -6.75 -10.14
CA GLU A 24 -1.95 -7.32 -10.64
C GLU A 24 -3.16 -6.98 -9.75
N ALA A 25 -2.93 -6.56 -8.50
CA ALA A 25 -3.98 -6.24 -7.56
C ALA A 25 -3.69 -4.95 -6.77
N TYR A 26 -4.75 -4.35 -6.23
CA TYR A 26 -4.68 -3.27 -5.27
C TYR A 26 -4.65 -3.84 -3.84
N ILE A 27 -3.62 -3.53 -3.06
CA ILE A 27 -3.46 -4.00 -1.67
C ILE A 27 -3.14 -2.84 -0.73
N GLY A 28 -3.61 -2.93 0.51
CA GLY A 28 -3.35 -1.94 1.54
C GLY A 28 -1.89 -1.88 1.94
N SER A 29 -1.28 -0.71 1.84
CA SER A 29 0.12 -0.45 2.23
C SER A 29 0.29 0.95 2.79
N LYS A 30 1.33 1.16 3.60
CA LYS A 30 1.78 2.52 3.91
C LYS A 30 2.58 3.06 2.73
N CYS A 31 2.16 4.19 2.20
CA CYS A 31 2.76 4.81 1.03
C CYS A 31 2.88 6.33 1.18
N ARG A 32 3.66 6.92 0.29
CA ARG A 32 3.78 8.37 0.13
C ARG A 32 3.91 8.67 -1.37
N LEU A 33 3.22 9.70 -1.83
CA LEU A 33 3.50 10.31 -3.15
C LEU A 33 4.54 11.40 -2.93
N LYS A 34 5.73 11.25 -3.52
CA LYS A 34 6.83 12.22 -3.41
C LYS A 34 7.43 12.42 -4.79
N ASP A 35 7.61 13.67 -5.22
CA ASP A 35 8.19 13.97 -6.54
C ASP A 35 7.48 13.21 -7.69
N GLU A 36 6.15 13.11 -7.62
CA GLU A 36 5.28 12.34 -8.55
C GLU A 36 5.52 10.81 -8.55
N GLN A 37 6.32 10.27 -7.63
CA GLN A 37 6.60 8.85 -7.48
C GLN A 37 5.92 8.27 -6.23
N LEU A 38 5.39 7.05 -6.35
CA LEU A 38 4.81 6.33 -5.23
C LEU A 38 5.88 5.53 -4.50
N GLU A 39 6.21 5.95 -3.28
CA GLU A 39 7.07 5.22 -2.36
C GLU A 39 6.24 4.29 -1.47
N LEU A 40 6.72 3.06 -1.29
CA LEU A 40 6.15 2.08 -0.37
C LEU A 40 7.07 1.89 0.83
N GLU A 41 6.49 1.63 2.01
CA GLU A 41 7.29 1.28 3.18
C GLU A 41 8.13 0.02 2.93
N GLN A 42 9.40 0.07 3.31
CA GLN A 42 10.32 -1.06 3.24
C GLN A 42 10.57 -1.55 4.66
N LEU A 43 9.96 -2.68 5.03
CA LEU A 43 10.07 -3.27 6.36
C LEU A 43 10.80 -4.61 6.27
N ASN A 44 11.68 -4.88 7.24
CA ASN A 44 12.21 -6.24 7.43
C ASN A 44 11.14 -7.11 8.10
N LEU A 45 10.26 -7.69 7.30
CA LEU A 45 9.12 -8.47 7.78
C LEU A 45 9.55 -9.89 8.18
N PRO A 46 9.10 -10.40 9.34
CA PRO A 46 9.23 -11.82 9.64
C PRO A 46 8.59 -12.69 8.56
N TYR A 47 9.23 -13.79 8.19
CA TYR A 47 8.80 -14.68 7.10
C TYR A 47 7.31 -15.07 7.18
N ASN A 48 6.83 -15.41 8.38
CA ASN A 48 5.43 -15.82 8.58
C ASN A 48 4.43 -14.68 8.32
N LEU A 49 4.81 -13.42 8.58
CA LEU A 49 3.98 -12.26 8.29
C LEU A 49 3.97 -11.99 6.78
N PHE A 50 5.14 -12.00 6.14
CA PHE A 50 5.26 -11.84 4.70
C PHE A 50 4.43 -12.88 3.94
N LYS A 51 4.51 -14.16 4.34
CA LYS A 51 3.72 -15.25 3.75
C LYS A 51 2.21 -15.00 3.83
N LYS A 52 1.69 -14.45 4.93
CA LYS A 52 0.26 -14.11 5.06
C LYS A 52 -0.15 -12.98 4.12
N ILE A 53 0.70 -11.97 3.97
CA ILE A 53 0.47 -10.86 3.04
C ILE A 53 0.46 -11.38 1.60
N MET A 54 1.42 -12.23 1.23
CA MET A 54 1.48 -12.87 -0.09
C MET A 54 0.24 -13.72 -0.40
N ASN A 55 -0.20 -14.57 0.53
CA ASN A 55 -1.44 -15.34 0.34
C ASN A 55 -2.68 -14.43 0.13
N THR A 56 -2.69 -13.25 0.77
CA THR A 56 -3.78 -12.28 0.58
C THR A 56 -3.71 -11.65 -0.80
N TYR A 57 -2.50 -11.29 -1.24
CA TYR A 57 -2.25 -10.80 -2.60
C TYR A 57 -2.70 -11.82 -3.66
N GLU A 58 -2.27 -13.09 -3.56
CA GLU A 58 -2.64 -14.16 -4.50
C GLU A 58 -4.17 -14.35 -4.56
N ARG A 59 -4.83 -14.27 -3.41
CA ARG A 59 -6.30 -14.32 -3.37
C ARG A 59 -6.94 -13.12 -4.08
N LEU A 60 -6.42 -11.91 -3.89
CA LEU A 60 -6.94 -10.72 -4.55
C LEU A 60 -6.76 -10.81 -6.07
N VAL A 61 -5.60 -11.28 -6.54
CA VAL A 61 -5.35 -11.53 -7.96
C VAL A 61 -6.33 -12.54 -8.53
N SER A 62 -6.65 -13.62 -7.80
CA SER A 62 -7.54 -14.67 -8.29
C SER A 62 -9.01 -14.27 -8.48
N ILE A 63 -9.43 -13.11 -7.95
CA ILE A 63 -10.82 -12.63 -8.00
C ILE A 63 -10.99 -11.39 -8.91
N ILE A 64 -9.90 -10.90 -9.51
CA ILE A 64 -9.91 -9.84 -10.53
C ILE A 64 -10.01 -10.49 -11.91
#